data_AF-A0A7L3YKT8-F1
#
_entry.id   AF-A0A7L3YKT8-F1
#
_cell.length_a   1.000
_cell.length_b   1.000
_cell.length_c   1.000
_cell.angle_alpha   90.00
_cell.angle_beta   90.00
_cell.angle_gamma   90.00
#
_symmetry.space_group_name_H-M   'P 1'
#
loop_
_entity.id
_entity.type
_entity.pdbx_description
1 polymer ?
#
loop_
_entity_poly.entity_id
_entity_poly.type
_entity_poly.pdbx_seq_one_letter_code
_entity_poly.pdbx_strand_id
1 'polypeptide(L)'
;PWGATLGRSPETAAPATSLGERRLSPAQRPSGQVLCSGPPWRPYKCPQCRWSFKKSSNLLSHRETYSGAKPYACELCGKAYSHQGTPQQHRRLCTS
;
A
#
# COMPACT_ATOMS: atom_id res chain seq x y z
N PRO A 1 -33.52 1.99 -3.23
CA PRO A 1 -33.06 2.86 -4.33
C PRO A 1 -33.49 4.32 -4.08
N TRP A 2 -32.52 5.18 -3.74
CA TRP A 2 -32.58 6.65 -3.72
C TRP A 2 -31.20 7.08 -4.27
N GLY A 3 -31.00 8.02 -5.20
CA GLY A 3 -31.73 9.25 -5.54
C GLY A 3 -30.75 10.40 -5.27
N ALA A 4 -30.04 10.96 -6.26
CA ALA A 4 -30.47 12.05 -7.17
C ALA A 4 -30.95 13.30 -6.39
N THR A 5 -30.47 14.54 -6.61
CA THR A 5 -29.50 15.15 -7.57
C THR A 5 -28.91 16.43 -6.89
N LEU A 6 -28.02 17.30 -7.40
CA LEU A 6 -27.53 17.80 -8.71
C LEU A 6 -25.96 17.85 -8.70
N GLY A 7 -25.18 18.41 -9.65
CA GLY A 7 -25.43 18.98 -10.99
C GLY A 7 -24.98 20.46 -11.16
N ARG A 8 -24.02 20.72 -12.09
CA ARG A 8 -23.39 22.03 -12.45
C ARG A 8 -22.46 22.63 -11.35
N SER A 9 -21.44 23.45 -11.66
CA SER A 9 -20.90 24.01 -12.92
C SER A 9 -19.36 24.20 -12.80
N PRO A 10 -18.58 24.42 -13.88
CA PRO A 10 -17.12 24.55 -13.79
C PRO A 10 -16.67 25.98 -13.46
N GLU A 11 -15.70 26.13 -12.56
CA GLU A 11 -15.13 27.44 -12.22
C GLU A 11 -13.79 27.70 -12.93
N THR A 12 -13.84 28.68 -13.84
CA THR A 12 -12.78 29.65 -14.20
C THR A 12 -11.35 29.11 -14.34
N ALA A 13 -10.92 28.87 -15.58
CA ALA A 13 -9.50 28.74 -15.91
C ALA A 13 -8.75 30.06 -15.63
N ALA A 14 -7.86 30.05 -14.63
CA ALA A 14 -7.00 31.19 -14.32
C ALA A 14 -5.90 31.39 -15.40
N PRO A 15 -5.47 32.64 -15.68
CA PRO A 15 -4.50 32.92 -16.73
C PRO A 15 -3.11 32.37 -16.39
N ALA A 16 -2.46 31.75 -17.38
CA ALA A 16 -1.11 31.22 -17.29
C ALA A 16 -0.08 32.38 -17.17
N THR A 17 0.15 32.82 -15.93
CA THR A 17 1.01 33.96 -15.63
C THR A 17 2.47 33.50 -15.49
N SER A 18 3.30 33.86 -16.47
CA SER A 18 4.77 33.87 -16.49
C SER A 18 5.53 32.78 -15.73
N LEU A 19 6.29 31.97 -16.49
CA LEU A 19 7.41 31.15 -15.97
C LEU A 19 8.55 32.04 -15.43
N GLY A 20 8.36 32.63 -14.26
CA GLY A 20 9.43 33.23 -13.48
C GLY A 20 10.34 32.12 -12.97
N GLU A 21 11.54 31.99 -13.56
CA GLU A 21 12.55 31.00 -13.17
C GLU A 21 13.11 31.26 -11.76
N ARG A 22 12.32 30.91 -10.73
CA ARG A 22 12.86 30.73 -9.38
C ARG A 22 13.81 29.53 -9.42
N ARG A 23 15.10 29.80 -9.62
CA ARG A 23 16.18 28.87 -9.26
C ARG A 23 15.86 28.35 -7.87
N LEU A 24 15.60 27.05 -7.76
CA LEU A 24 15.41 26.38 -6.48
C LEU A 24 16.75 26.42 -5.73
N SER A 25 16.86 27.33 -4.75
CA SER A 25 18.03 27.43 -3.90
C SER A 25 18.38 26.05 -3.32
N PRO A 26 19.64 25.58 -3.37
CA PRO A 26 20.01 24.24 -2.90
C PRO A 26 19.66 23.94 -1.42
N ALA A 27 19.39 24.98 -0.64
CA ALA A 27 19.03 24.95 0.78
C ALA A 27 17.57 24.53 1.08
N GLN A 28 16.95 23.67 0.25
CA GLN A 28 15.68 23.00 0.55
C GLN A 28 15.82 21.47 0.65
N ARG A 29 17.06 20.96 0.73
CA ARG A 29 17.30 19.65 1.35
C ARG A 29 17.00 19.78 2.87
N PRO A 30 16.05 19.03 3.45
CA PRO A 30 15.81 19.07 4.88
C PRO A 30 17.00 18.47 5.64
N SER A 31 17.89 19.35 6.12
CA SER A 31 19.02 18.97 6.97
C SER A 31 18.48 18.36 8.25
N GLY A 32 18.75 17.07 8.48
CA GLY A 32 18.14 16.29 9.56
C GLY A 32 17.15 15.21 9.10
N GLN A 33 16.88 15.04 7.79
CA GLN A 33 16.39 13.74 7.30
C GLN A 33 17.50 12.68 7.40
N VAL A 34 17.72 12.19 8.62
CA VAL A 34 18.29 10.87 8.82
C VAL A 34 17.28 9.89 8.22
N LEU A 35 17.55 9.45 6.99
CA LEU A 35 16.99 8.23 6.46
C LEU A 35 17.47 7.10 7.38
N CYS A 36 16.69 6.83 8.42
CA CYS A 36 16.79 5.64 9.25
C CYS A 36 16.40 4.42 8.42
N SER A 37 17.19 4.14 7.38
CA SER A 37 17.19 2.89 6.63
C SER A 37 17.13 1.76 7.65
N GLY A 38 16.12 0.90 7.51
CA GLY A 38 16.00 -0.23 8.42
C GLY A 38 17.26 -1.11 8.32
N PRO A 39 17.57 -1.94 9.32
CA PRO A 39 18.64 -2.93 9.20
C PRO A 39 18.53 -3.63 7.83
N PRO A 40 19.54 -3.57 6.96
CA PRO A 40 19.36 -3.74 5.50
C PRO A 40 18.78 -5.10 5.08
N TRP A 41 18.88 -6.10 5.94
CA TRP A 41 18.23 -7.42 5.80
C TRP A 41 16.71 -7.42 6.09
N ARG A 42 16.09 -6.29 6.43
CA ARG A 42 14.64 -6.11 6.70
C ARG A 42 14.07 -4.86 5.99
N PRO A 43 14.15 -4.74 4.65
CA PRO A 43 13.74 -3.52 3.94
C PRO A 43 12.21 -3.27 3.98
N TYR A 44 11.40 -4.32 4.16
CA TYR A 44 9.94 -4.24 4.12
C TYR A 44 9.38 -3.78 5.49
N LYS A 45 9.23 -2.46 5.67
CA LYS A 45 8.68 -1.86 6.90
C LYS A 45 7.15 -1.84 6.89
N CYS A 46 6.53 -1.98 8.07
CA CYS A 46 5.11 -1.70 8.24
C CYS A 46 4.88 -0.18 8.35
N PRO A 47 3.84 0.41 7.74
CA PRO A 47 3.46 1.81 7.96
C PRO A 47 2.61 2.00 9.22
N GLN A 48 1.93 0.95 9.70
CA GLN A 48 1.03 1.00 10.86
C GLN A 48 1.70 0.64 12.19
N CYS A 49 2.94 0.14 12.17
CA CYS A 49 3.73 -0.11 13.38
C CYS A 49 5.25 -0.10 13.10
N ARG A 50 6.08 -0.15 14.14
CA ARG A 50 7.55 -0.13 14.02
C ARG A 50 8.20 -1.46 13.57
N TRP A 51 7.43 -2.43 13.07
CA TRP A 51 7.98 -3.73 12.66
C TRP A 51 8.47 -3.75 11.21
N SER A 52 9.32 -4.72 10.88
CA SER A 52 9.98 -4.80 9.56
C SER A 52 10.32 -6.24 9.20
N PHE A 53 10.36 -6.59 7.92
CA PHE A 53 10.40 -7.97 7.45
C PHE A 53 11.48 -8.19 6.38
N LYS A 54 12.01 -9.42 6.33
CA LYS A 54 13.00 -9.82 5.30
C LYS A 54 12.40 -10.01 3.90
N LYS A 55 11.07 -10.19 3.81
CA LYS A 55 10.33 -10.46 2.56
C LYS A 55 9.03 -9.65 2.53
N SER A 56 8.59 -9.27 1.33
CA SER A 56 7.31 -8.58 1.09
C SER A 56 6.10 -9.41 1.51
N SER A 57 6.12 -10.72 1.28
CA SER A 57 5.04 -11.64 1.66
C SER A 57 4.83 -11.75 3.18
N ASN A 58 5.88 -11.56 3.98
CA ASN A 58 5.78 -11.48 5.44
C ASN A 58 5.18 -10.12 5.88
N LEU A 59 5.53 -9.02 5.21
CA LEU A 59 4.90 -7.72 5.45
C LEU A 59 3.41 -7.72 5.07
N LEU A 60 3.03 -8.37 3.96
CA LEU A 60 1.65 -8.43 3.51
C LEU A 60 0.77 -9.18 4.53
N SER A 61 1.16 -10.40 4.89
CA SER A 61 0.51 -11.22 5.94
C SER A 61 0.46 -10.51 7.29
N HIS A 62 1.49 -9.74 7.65
CA HIS A 62 1.44 -8.88 8.84
C HIS A 62 0.45 -7.72 8.69
N ARG A 63 0.31 -7.10 7.51
CA ARG A 63 -0.69 -6.04 7.29
C ARG A 63 -2.12 -6.59 7.42
N GLU A 64 -2.33 -7.84 7.06
CA GLU A 64 -3.62 -8.52 7.24
C GLU A 64 -4.05 -8.61 8.72
N THR A 65 -3.12 -8.65 9.69
CA THR A 65 -3.49 -8.68 11.12
C THR A 65 -4.16 -7.39 11.60
N TYR A 66 -4.08 -6.29 10.83
CA TYR A 66 -4.84 -5.06 11.09
C TYR A 66 -6.19 -5.01 10.37
N SER A 67 -6.38 -5.82 9.33
CA SER A 67 -7.53 -5.72 8.42
C SER A 67 -8.47 -6.92 8.46
N GLY A 68 -8.03 -8.06 8.99
CA GLY A 68 -8.73 -9.36 8.89
C GLY A 68 -8.82 -9.95 7.48
N ALA A 69 -8.54 -9.14 6.44
CA ALA A 69 -8.60 -9.51 5.04
C ALA A 69 -7.60 -10.62 4.71
N LYS A 70 -8.04 -11.65 3.97
CA LYS A 70 -7.25 -12.79 3.54
C LYS A 70 -7.43 -12.97 2.03
N PRO A 71 -6.57 -12.38 1.18
CA PRO A 71 -6.82 -12.27 -0.26
C PRO A 71 -6.59 -13.59 -1.02
N TYR A 72 -5.98 -14.59 -0.40
CA TYR A 72 -5.61 -15.85 -1.07
C TYR A 72 -6.58 -16.98 -0.69
N ALA A 73 -7.71 -17.07 -1.40
CA ALA A 73 -8.69 -18.14 -1.23
C ALA A 73 -8.28 -19.45 -1.95
N CYS A 74 -8.74 -20.59 -1.43
CA CYS A 74 -8.72 -21.88 -2.13
C CYS A 74 -10.02 -22.06 -2.92
N GLU A 75 -9.91 -22.22 -4.23
CA GLU A 75 -11.04 -22.28 -5.18
C GLU A 75 -11.98 -23.48 -4.94
N LEU A 76 -11.49 -24.56 -4.33
CA LEU A 76 -12.29 -25.77 -4.07
C LEU A 76 -13.16 -25.70 -2.80
N CYS A 77 -12.80 -24.87 -1.82
CA CYS A 77 -13.40 -24.92 -0.48
C CYS A 77 -13.63 -23.55 0.17
N GLY A 78 -13.33 -22.46 -0.53
CA GLY A 78 -13.47 -21.08 -0.05
C GLY A 78 -12.52 -20.66 1.08
N LYS A 79 -11.70 -21.57 1.63
CA LYS A 79 -10.81 -21.25 2.76
C LYS A 79 -9.76 -20.21 2.36
N ALA A 80 -9.70 -19.13 3.13
CA ALA A 80 -8.87 -17.97 2.86
C ALA A 80 -7.58 -17.92 3.70
N TYR A 81 -6.49 -17.49 3.06
CA TYR A 81 -5.13 -17.49 3.57
C TYR A 81 -4.41 -16.14 3.38
N SER A 82 -3.35 -15.96 4.17
CA SER A 82 -2.51 -14.75 4.23
C SER A 82 -1.21 -14.82 3.42
N HIS A 83 -1.00 -15.93 2.70
CA HIS A 83 0.18 -16.15 1.88
C HIS A 83 -0.20 -16.83 0.57
N GLN A 84 0.30 -16.27 -0.54
CA GLN A 84 -0.05 -16.68 -1.90
C GLN A 84 0.15 -18.17 -2.20
N GLY A 85 1.13 -18.82 -1.56
CA GLY A 85 1.47 -20.24 -1.77
C GLY A 85 0.70 -21.23 -0.87
N THR A 86 -0.03 -20.75 0.14
CA THR A 86 -0.77 -21.63 1.07
C THR A 86 -2.01 -22.28 0.44
N PRO A 87 -2.86 -21.61 -0.38
CA PRO A 87 -4.04 -22.27 -0.95
C PRO A 87 -3.69 -23.40 -1.94
N GLN A 88 -2.59 -23.31 -2.70
CA GLN A 88 -2.18 -24.39 -3.62
C GLN A 88 -1.58 -25.58 -2.87
N GLN A 89 -0.90 -25.34 -1.75
CA GLN A 89 -0.49 -26.40 -0.82
C GLN A 89 -1.72 -27.05 -0.17
N HIS A 90 -2.70 -26.25 0.27
CA HIS A 90 -3.95 -26.74 0.84
C HIS A 90 -4.80 -27.52 -0.16
N ARG A 91 -4.83 -27.14 -1.44
CA ARG A 91 -5.67 -27.75 -2.49
C ARG A 91 -5.57 -29.28 -2.52
N ARG A 92 -4.39 -29.84 -2.23
CA ARG A 92 -4.16 -31.30 -2.12
C ARG A 92 -5.01 -31.99 -1.05
N LEU A 93 -5.41 -31.26 -0.01
CA LEU A 93 -6.26 -31.67 1.12
C LEU A 93 -7.76 -31.35 0.88
N CYS A 94 -8.13 -30.92 -0.33
CA CYS A 94 -9.52 -30.74 -0.77
C CYS A 94 -9.89 -31.65 -1.95
N THR A 95 -8.90 -32.34 -2.53
CA THR A 95 -9.08 -33.35 -3.60
C THR A 95 -8.85 -34.77 -3.05
N SER A 96 -8.49 -34.87 -1.76
CA SER A 96 -8.36 -36.09 -0.96
C SER A 96 -9.65 -36.39 -0.20
#